data_AF-A0A7J8JLZ8-F1
#
_entry.id   AF-A0A7J8JLZ8-F1
#
_cell.length_a   1.000
_cell.length_b   1.000
_cell.length_c   1.000
_cell.angle_alpha   90.00
_cell.angle_beta   90.00
_cell.angle_gamma   90.00
#
_symmetry.space_group_name_H-M   'P 1'
#
loop_
_entity.id
_entity.type
_entity.pdbx_description
1 polymer ?
#
loop_
_entity_poly.entity_id
_entity_poly.type
_entity_poly.pdbx_seq_one_letter_code
_entity_poly.pdbx_strand_id
1 'polypeptide(L)'
;MRTECQSCSFNFGIKCPDGYTKVTNGSIGVRDCRYTFEVRSYSLSLPGCRHICRKTYLQPQCCPGHWGPDCMECPGGASSPCSGRGSCAEGMGGNGSCSCQKGFGGTACETCADDNLFGPSCSAVCGCVHGVCNSGIAGNGTCECHSAYTGPHCDKPIPECAALLCPEHSRCSPSSEDETKLECKCLPNYKGDGKFCEPINPCLQNICHPHAHCTYLGPNRHSCTCQEGYRGDGHVCLPVDPCQTNFGNCPTKSTVCIYDGPGQSHCECKKHYHNFKPGVGCSVTDICASNNPCHRNAHCTTIAPGQTKCTCRRGYVGDGSTCYGNIMERLRELNTEPRGTWQGRLTSFISLLDKAYAWPLSNLGPFTVLLPTDEGLRGLSNARTS
;
A
#
# COMPACT_ATOMS: atom_id res chain seq x y z
N MET A 1 -18.14 14.55 -2.65
CA MET A 1 -17.68 15.96 -2.71
C MET A 1 -18.68 16.82 -3.48
N ARG A 2 -18.48 18.15 -3.52
CA ARG A 2 -19.32 19.08 -4.28
C ARG A 2 -18.45 19.88 -5.26
N THR A 3 -18.96 20.22 -6.44
CA THR A 3 -18.26 21.09 -7.40
C THR A 3 -18.20 22.54 -6.90
N GLU A 4 -17.37 23.37 -7.52
CA GLU A 4 -17.39 24.81 -7.27
C GLU A 4 -18.76 25.41 -7.57
N CYS A 5 -19.09 26.46 -6.82
CA CYS A 5 -20.34 27.19 -6.98
C CYS A 5 -20.23 28.18 -8.13
N GLN A 6 -21.22 28.16 -9.02
CA GLN A 6 -21.24 29.01 -10.20
C GLN A 6 -22.68 29.35 -10.61
N SER A 7 -22.83 30.19 -11.64
CA SER A 7 -24.14 30.52 -12.17
C SER A 7 -24.90 29.28 -12.61
N CYS A 8 -26.15 29.14 -12.17
CA CYS A 8 -27.00 28.00 -12.48
C CYS A 8 -27.21 27.79 -13.99
N SER A 9 -27.15 28.86 -14.79
CA SER A 9 -27.26 28.79 -16.24
C SER A 9 -26.09 28.07 -16.92
N PHE A 10 -24.90 28.11 -16.31
CA PHE A 10 -23.69 27.44 -16.81
C PHE A 10 -23.40 26.12 -16.08
N ASN A 11 -24.11 25.82 -14.99
CA ASN A 11 -23.81 24.65 -14.15
C ASN A 11 -24.22 23.31 -14.79
N PHE A 12 -25.16 23.30 -15.76
CA PHE A 12 -25.68 22.07 -16.37
C PHE A 12 -24.58 21.21 -17.02
N GLY A 13 -23.65 21.84 -17.74
CA GLY A 13 -22.56 21.17 -18.47
C GLY A 13 -21.36 20.73 -17.60
N ILE A 14 -21.33 21.09 -16.32
CA ILE A 14 -20.16 20.90 -15.46
C ILE A 14 -19.95 19.43 -15.15
N LYS A 15 -18.77 18.88 -15.41
CA LYS A 15 -18.45 17.48 -15.10
C LYS A 15 -17.95 17.35 -13.67
N CYS A 16 -18.22 16.20 -13.06
CA CYS A 16 -17.51 15.83 -11.84
C CYS A 16 -16.05 15.53 -12.17
N PRO A 17 -15.11 15.82 -11.25
CA PRO A 17 -13.72 15.42 -11.40
C PRO A 17 -13.54 13.92 -11.65
N ASP A 18 -12.40 13.55 -12.23
CA ASP A 18 -12.14 12.20 -12.71
C ASP A 18 -12.34 11.13 -11.63
N GLY A 19 -13.04 10.06 -12.03
CA GLY A 19 -13.40 8.95 -11.16
C GLY A 19 -14.59 9.23 -10.23
N TYR A 20 -15.23 10.41 -10.31
CA TYR A 20 -16.48 10.68 -9.60
C TYR A 20 -17.67 10.69 -10.55
N THR A 21 -18.77 10.11 -10.10
CA THR A 21 -20.07 10.13 -10.78
C THR A 21 -20.91 11.29 -10.29
N LYS A 22 -21.57 11.99 -11.22
CA LYS A 22 -22.50 13.08 -10.91
C LYS A 22 -23.81 12.50 -10.39
N VAL A 23 -24.12 12.76 -9.12
CA VAL A 23 -25.36 12.29 -8.49
C VAL A 23 -26.55 13.13 -8.95
N THR A 24 -26.37 14.45 -9.02
CA THR A 24 -27.38 15.41 -9.47
C THR A 24 -27.41 15.55 -11.00
N ASN A 25 -27.32 14.43 -11.73
CA ASN A 25 -27.31 14.43 -13.19
C ASN A 25 -28.71 14.78 -13.76
N GLY A 26 -28.77 15.49 -14.90
CA GLY A 26 -30.05 15.90 -15.50
C GLY A 26 -30.78 17.07 -14.81
N SER A 27 -30.12 17.76 -13.88
CA SER A 27 -30.64 18.99 -13.23
C SER A 27 -29.62 20.12 -13.31
N ILE A 28 -30.01 21.35 -12.98
CA ILE A 28 -29.08 22.48 -12.81
C ILE A 28 -28.18 22.36 -11.57
N GLY A 29 -28.28 21.27 -10.80
CA GLY A 29 -27.57 21.08 -9.53
C GLY A 29 -28.34 21.65 -8.33
N VAL A 30 -27.68 21.65 -7.17
CA VAL A 30 -28.26 22.12 -5.91
C VAL A 30 -28.00 23.63 -5.76
N ARG A 31 -29.06 24.40 -5.48
CA ARG A 31 -29.01 25.85 -5.19
C ARG A 31 -28.70 26.12 -3.72
N ASP A 32 -27.60 25.56 -3.21
CA ASP A 32 -27.18 25.67 -1.81
C ASP A 32 -25.88 26.47 -1.64
N CYS A 33 -25.55 27.33 -2.61
CA CYS A 33 -24.30 28.05 -2.63
C CYS A 33 -24.44 29.46 -3.26
N ARG A 34 -23.44 30.31 -3.02
CA ARG A 34 -23.31 31.62 -3.67
C ARG A 34 -21.95 31.72 -4.33
N TYR A 35 -21.87 32.37 -5.48
CA TYR A 35 -20.63 32.64 -6.20
C TYR A 35 -20.40 34.15 -6.26
N THR A 36 -19.12 34.54 -6.30
CA THR A 36 -18.72 35.95 -6.32
C THR A 36 -18.44 36.36 -7.75
N PHE A 37 -19.04 37.48 -8.17
CA PHE A 37 -18.81 38.11 -9.47
C PHE A 37 -18.11 39.45 -9.24
N GLU A 38 -16.87 39.59 -9.71
CA GLU A 38 -16.09 40.82 -9.57
C GLU A 38 -16.22 41.71 -10.81
N VAL A 39 -16.65 42.95 -10.60
CA VAL A 39 -16.75 43.98 -11.64
C VAL A 39 -15.90 45.17 -11.23
N ARG A 40 -14.66 45.22 -11.72
CA ARG A 40 -13.62 46.28 -11.54
C ARG A 40 -13.46 46.85 -10.10
N SER A 41 -14.47 47.51 -9.53
CA SER A 41 -14.50 48.15 -8.20
C SER A 41 -15.49 47.54 -7.20
N TYR A 42 -16.32 46.56 -7.57
CA TYR A 42 -17.30 45.93 -6.66
C TYR A 42 -17.33 44.40 -6.80
N SER A 43 -17.55 43.70 -5.69
CA SER A 43 -17.80 42.25 -5.67
C SER A 43 -19.26 41.98 -5.31
N LEU A 44 -19.96 41.26 -6.18
CA LEU A 44 -21.36 40.88 -6.00
C LEU A 44 -21.46 39.40 -5.65
N SER A 45 -22.13 39.08 -4.54
CA SER A 45 -22.41 37.69 -4.15
C SER A 45 -23.79 37.27 -4.66
N LEU A 46 -23.80 36.44 -5.72
CA LEU A 46 -25.02 35.99 -6.38
C LEU A 46 -25.35 34.54 -6.00
N PRO A 47 -26.64 34.16 -5.92
CA PRO A 47 -27.04 32.77 -5.76
C PRO A 47 -26.50 31.91 -6.90
N GLY A 48 -25.91 30.76 -6.55
CA GLY A 48 -25.33 29.83 -7.51
C GLY A 48 -25.82 28.40 -7.33
N CYS A 49 -25.36 27.55 -8.23
CA CYS A 49 -25.59 26.11 -8.23
C CYS A 49 -24.26 25.36 -8.17
N ARG A 50 -24.29 24.15 -7.61
CA ARG A 50 -23.19 23.18 -7.66
C ARG A 50 -23.71 21.75 -7.73
N HIS A 51 -22.89 20.83 -8.23
CA HIS A 51 -23.23 19.42 -8.32
C HIS A 51 -22.65 18.60 -7.17
N ILE A 52 -23.36 17.53 -6.80
CA ILE A 52 -22.88 16.52 -5.85
C ILE A 52 -22.22 15.39 -6.64
N CYS A 53 -20.97 15.09 -6.30
CA CYS A 53 -20.15 14.08 -6.95
C CYS A 53 -19.81 12.97 -5.95
N ARG A 54 -20.05 11.70 -6.33
CA ARG A 54 -19.74 10.53 -5.51
C ARG A 54 -18.72 9.65 -6.22
N LYS A 55 -17.79 9.06 -5.46
CA LYS A 55 -16.87 8.05 -5.96
C LYS A 55 -17.02 6.81 -5.10
N THR A 56 -17.30 5.69 -5.73
CA THR A 56 -17.20 4.37 -5.09
C THR A 56 -15.79 3.87 -5.36
N TYR A 57 -15.09 3.42 -4.32
CA TYR A 57 -13.83 2.70 -4.46
C TYR A 57 -14.03 1.30 -3.92
N LEU A 58 -13.36 0.34 -4.56
CA LEU A 58 -13.27 -1.02 -4.04
C LEU A 58 -12.25 -0.97 -2.89
N GLN A 59 -12.66 -1.34 -1.68
CA GLN A 59 -11.74 -1.47 -0.57
C GLN A 59 -11.16 -2.89 -0.63
N PRO A 60 -9.87 -3.07 -0.92
CA PRO A 60 -9.26 -4.39 -0.87
C PRO A 60 -9.38 -4.96 0.55
N GLN A 61 -9.51 -6.27 0.66
CA GLN A 61 -9.47 -7.00 1.92
C GLN A 61 -8.75 -8.33 1.67
N CYS A 62 -8.02 -8.78 2.68
CA CYS A 62 -7.40 -10.09 2.64
C CYS A 62 -8.43 -11.19 2.93
N CYS A 63 -8.22 -12.35 2.31
CA CYS A 63 -8.91 -13.57 2.70
C CYS A 63 -8.53 -13.95 4.15
N PRO A 64 -9.35 -14.75 4.85
CA PRO A 64 -8.97 -15.31 6.15
C PRO A 64 -7.61 -16.01 6.09
N GLY A 65 -6.83 -15.89 7.16
CA GLY A 65 -5.48 -16.44 7.26
C GLY A 65 -4.40 -15.64 6.52
N HIS A 66 -4.71 -14.43 6.05
CA HIS A 66 -3.77 -13.56 5.35
C HIS A 66 -3.73 -12.15 5.96
N TRP A 67 -2.60 -11.45 5.82
CA TRP A 67 -2.34 -10.19 6.51
C TRP A 67 -1.50 -9.20 5.69
N GLY A 68 -1.59 -7.92 6.05
CA GLY A 68 -0.86 -6.83 5.40
C GLY A 68 -1.47 -6.37 4.06
N PRO A 69 -0.86 -5.37 3.38
CA PRO A 69 -1.36 -4.78 2.14
C PRO A 69 -1.27 -5.75 0.96
N ASP A 70 -0.29 -6.65 0.98
CA ASP A 70 -0.08 -7.68 -0.05
C ASP A 70 -0.76 -9.02 0.29
N CYS A 71 -1.49 -9.08 1.42
CA CYS A 71 -2.17 -10.28 1.90
C CYS A 71 -1.25 -11.50 1.96
N MET A 72 -0.14 -11.36 2.67
CA MET A 72 0.78 -12.45 2.96
C MET A 72 0.11 -13.50 3.84
N GLU A 73 0.51 -14.76 3.68
CA GLU A 73 -0.01 -15.88 4.46
C GLU A 73 0.42 -15.77 5.94
N CYS A 74 -0.49 -16.13 6.86
CA CYS A 74 -0.16 -16.25 8.28
C CYS A 74 0.86 -17.39 8.53
N PRO A 75 1.70 -17.29 9.57
CA PRO A 75 2.60 -18.38 9.95
C PRO A 75 1.81 -19.68 10.19
N GLY A 76 2.32 -20.83 9.72
CA GLY A 76 1.60 -22.11 9.77
C GLY A 76 0.56 -22.31 8.64
N GLY A 77 0.39 -21.32 7.77
CA GLY A 77 -0.48 -21.37 6.59
C GLY A 77 -1.85 -20.73 6.78
N ALA A 78 -2.51 -20.34 5.70
CA ALA A 78 -3.81 -19.69 5.71
C ALA A 78 -4.94 -20.62 6.13
N SER A 79 -4.81 -21.92 5.82
CA SER A 79 -5.78 -22.95 6.22
C SER A 79 -5.73 -23.23 7.73
N SER A 80 -4.55 -23.13 8.33
CA SER A 80 -4.31 -23.41 9.75
C SER A 80 -3.41 -22.35 10.37
N PRO A 81 -3.86 -21.07 10.48
CA PRO A 81 -3.04 -19.99 11.01
C PRO A 81 -2.49 -20.32 12.39
N CYS A 82 -1.23 -19.98 12.61
CA CYS A 82 -0.49 -20.31 13.83
C CYS A 82 -0.53 -21.81 14.15
N SER A 83 -0.35 -22.64 13.12
CA SER A 83 -0.39 -24.11 13.19
C SER A 83 -1.67 -24.67 13.83
N GLY A 84 -2.77 -23.91 13.80
CA GLY A 84 -4.03 -24.23 14.49
C GLY A 84 -3.98 -24.14 16.02
N ARG A 85 -2.88 -23.60 16.59
CA ARG A 85 -2.56 -23.56 18.02
C ARG A 85 -2.44 -22.13 18.55
N GLY A 86 -3.01 -21.17 17.82
CA GLY A 86 -2.97 -19.76 18.16
C GLY A 86 -3.90 -18.91 17.30
N SER A 87 -3.83 -17.60 17.46
CA SER A 87 -4.56 -16.64 16.64
C SER A 87 -3.58 -15.71 15.93
N CYS A 88 -3.77 -15.54 14.61
CA CYS A 88 -2.95 -14.67 13.79
C CYS A 88 -3.52 -13.24 13.79
N ALA A 89 -2.66 -12.23 13.88
CA ALA A 89 -3.03 -10.84 13.61
C ALA A 89 -3.24 -10.62 12.10
N GLU A 90 -4.40 -11.07 11.60
CA GLU A 90 -4.78 -11.09 10.18
C GLU A 90 -5.42 -9.78 9.67
N GLY A 91 -5.67 -9.71 8.37
CA GLY A 91 -6.30 -8.57 7.69
C GLY A 91 -5.32 -7.48 7.24
N MET A 92 -5.82 -6.45 6.55
CA MET A 92 -4.96 -5.43 5.92
C MET A 92 -4.13 -4.60 6.91
N GLY A 93 -4.61 -4.41 8.14
CA GLY A 93 -3.88 -3.74 9.22
C GLY A 93 -3.12 -4.71 10.13
N GLY A 94 -3.22 -6.02 9.86
CA GLY A 94 -2.53 -7.06 10.59
C GLY A 94 -1.03 -7.08 10.28
N ASN A 95 -0.25 -7.58 11.23
CA ASN A 95 1.20 -7.76 11.10
C ASN A 95 1.61 -9.24 11.09
N GLY A 96 0.64 -10.15 11.02
CA GLY A 96 0.88 -11.60 10.94
C GLY A 96 1.47 -12.23 12.19
N SER A 97 1.58 -11.52 13.32
CA SER A 97 2.09 -12.13 14.55
C SER A 97 1.11 -13.14 15.12
N CYS A 98 1.63 -14.30 15.54
CA CYS A 98 0.85 -15.33 16.21
C CYS A 98 0.80 -15.12 17.73
N SER A 99 -0.41 -15.16 18.29
CA SER A 99 -0.63 -15.27 19.73
C SER A 99 -0.92 -16.72 20.06
N CYS A 100 0.06 -17.42 20.65
CA CYS A 100 -0.03 -18.86 20.91
C CYS A 100 -0.92 -19.19 22.11
N GLN A 101 -1.61 -20.32 22.02
CA GLN A 101 -2.31 -20.92 23.14
C GLN A 101 -1.31 -21.36 24.22
N LYS A 102 -1.78 -21.49 25.47
CA LYS A 102 -0.94 -21.88 26.60
C LYS A 102 -0.27 -23.24 26.34
N GLY A 103 1.04 -23.32 26.56
CA GLY A 103 1.85 -24.52 26.35
C GLY A 103 2.50 -24.61 24.97
N PHE A 104 2.17 -23.71 24.04
CA PHE A 104 2.79 -23.62 22.72
C PHE A 104 3.67 -22.38 22.58
N GLY A 105 4.72 -22.52 21.77
CA GLY A 105 5.70 -21.48 21.47
C GLY A 105 6.12 -21.52 20.00
N GLY A 106 7.06 -20.64 19.64
CA GLY A 106 7.51 -20.47 18.25
C GLY A 106 6.71 -19.40 17.49
N THR A 107 7.21 -19.03 16.32
CA THR A 107 6.67 -17.95 15.47
C THR A 107 5.31 -18.33 14.88
N ALA A 108 5.07 -19.62 14.65
CA ALA A 108 3.84 -20.20 14.15
C ALA A 108 3.15 -21.12 15.18
N CYS A 109 3.49 -21.01 16.47
CA CYS A 109 2.99 -21.90 17.52
C CYS A 109 3.25 -23.39 17.25
N GLU A 110 4.37 -23.68 16.62
CA GLU A 110 4.78 -24.99 16.11
C GLU A 110 5.66 -25.78 17.08
N THR A 111 6.07 -25.18 18.20
CA THR A 111 6.84 -25.84 19.25
C THR A 111 6.09 -25.87 20.58
N CYS A 112 6.55 -26.70 21.51
CA CYS A 112 6.11 -26.56 22.90
C CYS A 112 6.78 -25.33 23.53
N ALA A 113 6.09 -24.67 24.46
CA ALA A 113 6.60 -23.48 25.14
C ALA A 113 7.81 -23.79 26.04
N ASP A 114 7.88 -25.00 26.59
CA ASP A 114 8.98 -25.48 27.43
C ASP A 114 9.58 -26.76 26.84
N ASP A 115 10.90 -26.89 26.94
CA ASP A 115 11.68 -28.02 26.38
C ASP A 115 11.40 -29.38 27.04
N ASN A 116 10.75 -29.39 28.21
CA ASN A 116 10.39 -30.61 28.94
C ASN A 116 8.95 -31.08 28.68
N LEU A 117 8.20 -30.38 27.83
CA LEU A 117 6.84 -30.74 27.47
C LEU A 117 6.82 -31.61 26.22
N PHE A 118 5.88 -32.55 26.15
CA PHE A 118 5.74 -33.43 25.00
C PHE A 118 4.29 -33.77 24.67
N GLY A 119 4.12 -34.35 23.48
CA GLY A 119 2.86 -34.82 22.95
C GLY A 119 2.11 -33.75 22.15
N PRO A 120 1.03 -34.15 21.45
CA PRO A 120 0.35 -33.29 20.49
C PRO A 120 -0.31 -32.07 21.14
N SER A 121 -0.51 -32.07 22.46
CA SER A 121 -1.07 -30.95 23.24
C SER A 121 -0.03 -30.21 24.09
N CYS A 122 1.25 -30.59 24.06
CA CYS A 122 2.31 -30.06 24.94
C CYS A 122 1.91 -30.01 26.43
N SER A 123 1.16 -31.03 26.89
CA SER A 123 0.62 -31.07 28.25
C SER A 123 1.29 -32.10 29.15
N ALA A 124 1.98 -33.08 28.56
CA ALA A 124 2.73 -34.09 29.31
C ALA A 124 4.13 -33.58 29.61
N VAL A 125 4.62 -33.87 30.82
CA VAL A 125 5.93 -33.42 31.31
C VAL A 125 6.88 -34.60 31.35
N CYS A 126 8.09 -34.43 30.81
CA CYS A 126 9.14 -35.42 30.88
C CYS A 126 9.59 -35.68 32.33
N GLY A 127 9.70 -36.96 32.69
CA GLY A 127 10.12 -37.40 34.02
C GLY A 127 11.52 -38.03 34.05
N CYS A 128 12.42 -37.65 33.15
CA CYS A 128 13.77 -38.21 33.08
C CYS A 128 14.65 -37.61 34.19
N VAL A 129 15.21 -38.45 35.07
CA VAL A 129 16.09 -37.98 36.16
C VAL A 129 17.53 -37.81 35.65
N HIS A 130 18.07 -38.86 35.04
CA HIS A 130 19.41 -38.86 34.45
C HIS A 130 19.33 -39.25 32.97
N GLY A 131 18.69 -38.43 32.14
CA GLY A 131 18.58 -38.68 30.70
C GLY A 131 18.04 -37.52 29.90
N VAL A 132 18.10 -37.65 28.58
CA VAL A 132 17.52 -36.69 27.62
C VAL A 132 16.13 -37.16 27.26
N CYS A 133 15.14 -36.26 27.29
CA CYS A 133 13.78 -36.60 26.93
C CYS A 133 13.51 -36.43 25.43
N ASN A 134 12.72 -37.34 24.86
CA ASN A 134 12.08 -37.13 23.56
C ASN A 134 10.86 -36.19 23.71
N SER A 135 11.16 -34.89 23.78
CA SER A 135 10.19 -33.81 24.00
C SER A 135 9.64 -33.18 22.70
N GLY A 136 8.76 -32.19 22.83
CA GLY A 136 8.13 -31.50 21.71
C GLY A 136 6.80 -32.12 21.25
N ILE A 137 6.19 -31.52 20.22
CA ILE A 137 4.83 -31.87 19.75
C ILE A 137 4.74 -33.32 19.25
N ALA A 138 5.78 -33.79 18.54
CA ALA A 138 5.91 -35.17 18.08
C ALA A 138 6.59 -36.09 19.11
N GLY A 139 7.05 -35.52 20.23
CA GLY A 139 7.72 -36.24 21.29
C GLY A 139 6.76 -37.19 22.01
N ASN A 140 7.28 -38.34 22.42
CA ASN A 140 6.55 -39.38 23.15
C ASN A 140 6.98 -39.49 24.62
N GLY A 141 7.92 -38.65 25.07
CA GLY A 141 8.38 -38.61 26.45
C GLY A 141 9.35 -39.72 26.84
N THR A 142 9.81 -40.56 25.90
CA THR A 142 10.80 -41.60 26.20
C THR A 142 12.13 -40.98 26.62
N CYS A 143 12.72 -41.50 27.69
CA CYS A 143 14.00 -41.04 28.21
C CYS A 143 15.17 -41.84 27.62
N GLU A 144 16.17 -41.12 27.12
CA GLU A 144 17.44 -41.67 26.73
C GLU A 144 18.47 -41.46 27.86
N CYS A 145 18.79 -42.52 28.60
CA CYS A 145 19.56 -42.41 29.84
C CYS A 145 21.03 -42.03 29.64
N HIS A 146 21.53 -41.23 30.58
CA HIS A 146 22.95 -40.93 30.79
C HIS A 146 23.70 -42.16 31.34
N SER A 147 25.03 -42.11 31.32
CA SER A 147 25.89 -43.22 31.70
C SER A 147 25.59 -43.75 33.10
N ALA A 148 25.59 -45.09 33.23
CA ALA A 148 25.32 -45.82 34.45
C ALA A 148 23.89 -45.69 35.00
N TYR A 149 22.91 -45.25 34.22
CA TYR A 149 21.49 -45.27 34.60
C TYR A 149 20.63 -46.03 33.56
N THR A 150 19.58 -46.69 34.04
CA THR A 150 18.61 -47.46 33.24
C THR A 150 17.18 -47.24 33.77
N GLY A 151 16.23 -47.88 33.09
CA GLY A 151 14.81 -47.78 33.37
C GLY A 151 14.12 -46.65 32.59
N PRO A 152 12.78 -46.62 32.60
CA PRO A 152 12.00 -45.68 31.80
C PRO A 152 12.19 -44.22 32.21
N HIS A 153 12.62 -43.96 33.46
CA HIS A 153 12.88 -42.63 34.00
C HIS A 153 14.37 -42.34 34.24
N CYS A 154 15.25 -43.28 33.87
CA CYS A 154 16.70 -43.17 34.10
C CYS A 154 17.06 -42.91 35.57
N ASP A 155 16.37 -43.59 36.46
CA ASP A 155 16.47 -43.47 37.92
C ASP A 155 17.22 -44.64 38.57
N LYS A 156 17.48 -45.72 37.81
CA LYS A 156 18.14 -46.93 38.34
C LYS A 156 19.61 -46.98 37.94
N PRO A 157 20.57 -47.01 38.88
CA PRO A 157 21.98 -47.15 38.54
C PRO A 157 22.29 -48.55 37.96
N ILE A 158 23.31 -48.65 37.09
CA ILE A 158 23.85 -49.91 36.54
C ILE A 158 25.22 -50.17 37.18
N PRO A 159 25.32 -51.02 38.22
CA PRO A 159 26.57 -51.24 38.95
C PRO A 159 27.68 -51.84 38.08
N GLU A 160 27.33 -52.72 37.13
CA GLU A 160 28.30 -53.43 36.29
C GLU A 160 29.03 -52.50 35.31
N CYS A 161 28.42 -51.36 34.96
CA CYS A 161 29.04 -50.36 34.09
C CYS A 161 30.20 -49.61 34.75
N ALA A 162 30.36 -49.68 36.08
CA ALA A 162 31.49 -49.07 36.78
C ALA A 162 32.84 -49.74 36.43
N ALA A 163 32.81 -51.00 35.96
CA ALA A 163 34.00 -51.75 35.57
C ALA A 163 34.35 -51.64 34.07
N LEU A 164 33.39 -51.22 33.23
CA LEU A 164 33.57 -51.15 31.79
C LEU A 164 34.16 -49.77 31.40
N LEU A 165 35.45 -49.74 31.07
CA LEU A 165 36.16 -48.53 30.63
C LEU A 165 35.76 -48.17 29.19
N CYS A 166 34.58 -47.58 29.01
CA CYS A 166 34.13 -47.09 27.71
C CYS A 166 34.92 -45.85 27.26
N PRO A 167 35.23 -45.70 25.96
CA PRO A 167 35.96 -44.55 25.40
C PRO A 167 35.18 -43.23 25.53
N GLU A 168 35.86 -42.11 25.29
CA GLU A 168 35.26 -40.77 25.42
C GLU A 168 33.99 -40.63 24.55
N HIS A 169 32.98 -39.94 25.09
CA HIS A 169 31.67 -39.76 24.47
C HIS A 169 30.89 -41.05 24.18
N SER A 170 31.21 -42.15 24.87
CA SER A 170 30.43 -43.39 24.85
C SER A 170 29.93 -43.76 26.26
N ARG A 171 28.89 -44.59 26.31
CA ARG A 171 28.21 -45.09 27.50
C ARG A 171 28.12 -46.60 27.46
N CYS A 172 28.18 -47.22 28.62
CA CYS A 172 27.87 -48.63 28.79
C CYS A 172 26.33 -48.82 28.78
N SER A 173 25.85 -49.78 28.00
CA SER A 173 24.44 -50.19 27.95
C SER A 173 24.32 -51.69 27.67
N PRO A 174 23.21 -52.34 28.04
CA PRO A 174 22.92 -53.71 27.59
C PRO A 174 22.92 -53.80 26.06
N SER A 175 23.43 -54.91 25.53
CA SER A 175 23.44 -55.17 24.10
C SER A 175 22.03 -55.41 23.58
N SER A 176 21.78 -54.99 22.35
CA SER A 176 20.48 -55.23 21.69
C SER A 176 20.24 -56.71 21.38
N GLU A 177 21.29 -57.51 21.32
CA GLU A 177 21.20 -58.95 21.04
C GLU A 177 21.03 -59.79 22.31
N ASP A 178 21.59 -59.33 23.43
CA ASP A 178 21.59 -60.04 24.71
C ASP A 178 21.65 -59.03 25.87
N GLU A 179 20.57 -58.91 26.64
CA GLU A 179 20.49 -57.98 27.78
C GLU A 179 21.49 -58.31 28.90
N THR A 180 22.07 -59.52 28.89
CA THR A 180 23.10 -59.92 29.86
C THR A 180 24.51 -59.46 29.46
N LYS A 181 24.71 -59.01 28.21
CA LYS A 181 25.99 -58.57 27.67
C LYS A 181 26.05 -57.05 27.62
N LEU A 182 27.12 -56.45 28.13
CA LEU A 182 27.31 -55.00 28.11
C LEU A 182 28.16 -54.59 26.91
N GLU A 183 27.75 -53.52 26.23
CA GLU A 183 28.49 -52.89 25.14
C GLU A 183 28.58 -51.38 25.32
N CYS A 184 29.64 -50.77 24.78
CA CYS A 184 29.74 -49.32 24.71
C CYS A 184 28.93 -48.83 23.49
N LYS A 185 28.01 -47.90 23.71
CA LYS A 185 27.29 -47.15 22.68
C LYS A 185 27.66 -45.68 22.78
N CYS A 186 27.56 -44.91 21.70
CA CYS A 186 27.76 -43.47 21.80
C CYS A 186 26.76 -42.83 22.79
N LEU A 187 27.20 -41.76 23.47
CA LEU A 187 26.31 -40.93 24.28
C LEU A 187 25.17 -40.38 23.41
N PRO A 188 24.02 -40.03 24.02
CA PRO A 188 23.01 -39.23 23.32
C PRO A 188 23.68 -38.04 22.66
N ASN A 189 23.28 -37.71 21.42
CA ASN A 189 23.83 -36.60 20.60
C ASN A 189 25.16 -36.87 19.88
N TYR A 190 25.70 -38.08 19.98
CA TYR A 190 26.87 -38.55 19.24
C TYR A 190 26.49 -39.73 18.33
N LYS A 191 27.21 -39.90 17.22
CA LYS A 191 27.02 -41.01 16.27
C LYS A 191 28.32 -41.78 16.08
N GLY A 192 28.20 -43.06 15.75
CA GLY A 192 29.35 -43.94 15.54
C GLY A 192 29.09 -45.38 15.98
N ASP A 193 30.16 -46.14 16.18
CA ASP A 193 30.13 -47.58 16.50
C ASP A 193 30.29 -47.89 18.00
N GLY A 194 30.27 -46.86 18.86
CA GLY A 194 30.48 -46.98 20.30
C GLY A 194 31.95 -47.07 20.72
N LYS A 195 32.88 -47.26 19.78
CA LYS A 195 34.33 -47.11 19.99
C LYS A 195 34.83 -45.76 19.53
N PHE A 196 34.29 -45.27 18.41
CA PHE A 196 34.51 -43.95 17.86
C PHE A 196 33.18 -43.22 17.81
N CYS A 197 33.04 -42.19 18.62
CA CYS A 197 31.81 -41.41 18.73
C CYS A 197 32.09 -39.96 18.32
N GLU A 198 31.56 -39.57 17.17
CA GLU A 198 31.65 -38.19 16.67
C GLU A 198 30.38 -37.40 17.02
N PRO A 199 30.50 -36.11 17.32
CA PRO A 199 29.34 -35.31 17.66
C PRO A 199 28.43 -35.15 16.44
N ILE A 200 27.12 -35.31 16.65
CA ILE A 200 26.14 -35.06 15.60
C ILE A 200 26.13 -33.55 15.34
N ASN A 201 26.35 -33.13 14.09
CA ASN A 201 26.14 -31.75 13.66
C ASN A 201 24.76 -31.62 12.99
N PRO A 202 23.76 -31.03 13.66
CA PRO A 202 22.42 -30.90 13.10
C PRO A 202 22.38 -30.03 11.84
N CYS A 203 23.27 -29.04 11.71
CA CYS A 203 23.27 -28.11 10.59
C CYS A 203 23.51 -28.76 9.23
N LEU A 204 24.01 -30.01 9.20
CA LEU A 204 24.16 -30.80 7.97
C LEU A 204 22.85 -31.45 7.51
N GLN A 205 21.77 -31.37 8.29
CA GLN A 205 20.49 -32.04 8.05
C GLN A 205 19.34 -31.08 7.69
N ASN A 206 19.62 -29.83 7.27
CA ASN A 206 18.62 -28.83 6.85
C ASN A 206 17.47 -28.62 7.86
N ILE A 207 17.80 -28.53 9.14
CA ILE A 207 16.82 -28.38 10.24
C ILE A 207 16.27 -26.95 10.42
N CYS A 208 16.99 -25.95 9.91
CA CYS A 208 16.58 -24.55 9.96
C CYS A 208 15.79 -24.18 8.70
N HIS A 209 15.08 -23.05 8.76
CA HIS A 209 14.43 -22.48 7.58
C HIS A 209 15.46 -22.23 6.45
N PRO A 210 15.08 -22.34 5.16
CA PRO A 210 15.97 -22.02 4.03
C PRO A 210 16.57 -20.60 4.06
N HIS A 211 15.84 -19.67 4.67
CA HIS A 211 16.27 -18.28 4.89
C HIS A 211 16.84 -18.04 6.30
N ALA A 212 17.38 -19.06 6.94
CA ALA A 212 18.07 -18.97 8.22
C ALA A 212 19.52 -19.45 8.12
N HIS A 213 20.37 -18.95 8.99
CA HIS A 213 21.71 -19.44 9.22
C HIS A 213 21.70 -20.41 10.40
N CYS A 214 22.25 -21.60 10.21
CA CYS A 214 22.42 -22.60 11.27
C CYS A 214 23.80 -22.45 11.90
N THR A 215 23.84 -22.26 13.22
CA THR A 215 25.06 -22.21 14.01
C THR A 215 25.18 -23.47 14.84
N TYR A 216 26.30 -24.18 14.70
CA TYR A 216 26.59 -25.38 15.48
C TYR A 216 27.12 -24.99 16.87
N LEU A 217 26.41 -25.39 17.91
CA LEU A 217 26.72 -25.02 19.31
C LEU A 217 27.34 -26.17 20.11
N GLY A 218 27.41 -27.37 19.53
CA GLY A 218 27.91 -28.57 20.18
C GLY A 218 27.12 -29.82 19.77
N PRO A 219 27.43 -30.99 20.36
CA PRO A 219 26.83 -32.26 19.97
C PRO A 219 25.30 -32.19 19.96
N ASN A 220 24.71 -32.41 18.79
CA ASN A 220 23.29 -32.29 18.47
C ASN A 220 22.61 -30.98 18.91
N ARG A 221 23.39 -29.92 19.19
CA ARG A 221 22.92 -28.60 19.60
C ARG A 221 23.22 -27.58 18.51
N HIS A 222 22.23 -26.78 18.20
CA HIS A 222 22.32 -25.75 17.18
C HIS A 222 21.44 -24.56 17.55
N SER A 223 21.66 -23.43 16.88
CA SER A 223 20.73 -22.31 16.88
C SER A 223 20.49 -21.87 15.45
N CYS A 224 19.21 -21.68 15.11
CA CYS A 224 18.80 -21.10 13.84
C CYS A 224 18.57 -19.60 14.02
N THR A 225 19.10 -18.77 13.13
CA THR A 225 18.84 -17.33 13.12
C THR A 225 18.43 -16.90 11.73
N CYS A 226 17.31 -16.20 11.59
CA CYS A 226 16.89 -15.68 10.29
C CYS A 226 17.97 -14.79 9.66
N GLN A 227 18.11 -14.88 8.34
CA GLN A 227 18.99 -14.03 7.56
C GLN A 227 18.54 -12.56 7.63
N GLU A 228 19.44 -11.64 7.26
CA GLU A 228 19.11 -10.21 7.19
C GLU A 228 17.90 -9.97 6.27
N GLY A 229 16.99 -9.09 6.72
CA GLY A 229 15.72 -8.83 6.02
C GLY A 229 14.59 -9.81 6.31
N TYR A 230 14.82 -10.82 7.16
CA TYR A 230 13.80 -11.74 7.66
C TYR A 230 13.64 -11.65 9.17
N ARG A 231 12.46 -12.02 9.66
CA ARG A 231 12.12 -12.10 11.09
C ARG A 231 11.51 -13.45 11.47
N GLY A 232 11.69 -13.85 12.71
CA GLY A 232 11.18 -15.10 13.27
C GLY A 232 12.21 -15.76 14.17
N ASP A 233 12.03 -17.06 14.43
CA ASP A 233 12.86 -17.87 15.32
C ASP A 233 13.94 -18.70 14.60
N GLY A 234 14.05 -18.57 13.27
CA GLY A 234 15.01 -19.32 12.46
C GLY A 234 14.50 -20.68 11.97
N HIS A 235 13.42 -21.22 12.55
CA HIS A 235 12.68 -22.35 11.97
C HIS A 235 11.56 -21.86 11.05
N VAL A 236 10.97 -20.71 11.39
CA VAL A 236 10.09 -19.93 10.52
C VAL A 236 10.72 -18.56 10.32
N CYS A 237 11.00 -18.19 9.06
CA CYS A 237 11.51 -16.86 8.72
C CYS A 237 10.59 -16.19 7.71
N LEU A 238 9.94 -15.11 8.16
CA LEU A 238 9.05 -14.29 7.35
C LEU A 238 9.81 -13.09 6.80
N PRO A 239 9.58 -12.69 5.54
CA PRO A 239 10.18 -11.49 5.00
C PRO A 239 9.71 -10.26 5.79
N VAL A 240 10.64 -9.35 6.06
CA VAL A 240 10.33 -8.05 6.65
C VAL A 240 9.99 -7.11 5.51
N ASP A 241 8.77 -6.59 5.47
CA ASP A 241 8.41 -5.49 4.59
C ASP A 241 8.66 -4.14 5.30
N PRO A 242 9.67 -3.35 4.89
CA PRO A 242 9.91 -2.04 5.49
C PRO A 242 8.76 -1.05 5.23
N CYS A 243 7.98 -1.21 4.16
CA CYS A 243 6.84 -0.32 3.88
C CYS A 243 5.73 -0.42 4.94
N GLN A 244 5.69 -1.54 5.66
CA GLN A 244 4.78 -1.75 6.79
C GLN A 244 5.28 -1.15 8.11
N THR A 245 6.57 -0.81 8.17
CA THR A 245 7.21 -0.23 9.36
C THR A 245 7.68 1.18 9.05
N ASN A 246 7.06 2.19 9.66
CA ASN A 246 7.39 3.59 9.40
C ASN A 246 7.36 3.99 7.91
N PHE A 247 6.51 3.32 7.11
CA PHE A 247 6.35 3.55 5.67
C PHE A 247 7.68 3.49 4.88
N GLY A 248 8.59 2.59 5.25
CA GLY A 248 9.91 2.47 4.62
C GLY A 248 10.79 3.71 4.78
N ASN A 249 10.51 4.54 5.79
CA ASN A 249 11.07 5.89 5.95
C ASN A 249 10.76 6.84 4.78
N CYS A 250 9.75 6.53 3.98
CA CYS A 250 9.32 7.36 2.87
C CYS A 250 8.40 8.52 3.32
N PRO A 251 8.52 9.71 2.72
CA PRO A 251 7.59 10.83 2.99
C PRO A 251 6.17 10.58 2.47
N THR A 252 5.26 10.17 3.36
CA THR A 252 3.87 9.75 3.05
C THR A 252 3.04 10.73 2.21
N LYS A 253 3.35 12.04 2.25
CA LYS A 253 2.57 13.06 1.52
C LYS A 253 2.75 12.94 0.00
N SER A 254 3.99 12.80 -0.46
CA SER A 254 4.36 12.92 -1.88
C SER A 254 4.89 11.62 -2.50
N THR A 255 5.14 10.58 -1.70
CA THR A 255 5.73 9.31 -2.18
C THR A 255 4.84 8.11 -1.90
N VAL A 256 5.11 7.04 -2.63
CA VAL A 256 4.65 5.67 -2.38
C VAL A 256 5.89 4.86 -1.97
N CYS A 257 5.76 3.99 -0.97
CA CYS A 257 6.80 3.02 -0.63
C CYS A 257 6.61 1.78 -1.50
N ILE A 258 7.68 1.32 -2.13
CA ILE A 258 7.70 0.12 -2.97
C ILE A 258 8.57 -0.92 -2.26
N TYR A 259 8.00 -2.09 -2.03
CA TYR A 259 8.70 -3.24 -1.47
C TYR A 259 9.53 -3.92 -2.57
N ASP A 260 10.85 -3.97 -2.40
CA ASP A 260 11.78 -4.57 -3.38
C ASP A 260 12.18 -5.98 -3.03
N GLY A 261 12.00 -6.37 -1.77
CA GLY A 261 12.40 -7.65 -1.24
C GLY A 261 12.60 -7.61 0.27
N PRO A 262 12.94 -8.76 0.88
CA PRO A 262 13.05 -8.88 2.33
C PRO A 262 14.02 -7.84 2.92
N GLY A 263 13.49 -6.97 3.79
CA GLY A 263 14.23 -5.87 4.41
C GLY A 263 14.56 -4.69 3.50
N GLN A 264 14.13 -4.69 2.24
CA GLN A 264 14.48 -3.70 1.22
C GLN A 264 13.24 -3.01 0.65
N SER A 265 13.33 -1.69 0.53
CA SER A 265 12.28 -0.86 -0.05
C SER A 265 12.87 0.43 -0.62
N HIS A 266 12.21 1.00 -1.61
CA HIS A 266 12.50 2.35 -2.09
C HIS A 266 11.26 3.22 -2.17
N CYS A 267 11.49 4.54 -2.27
CA CYS A 267 10.42 5.52 -2.38
C CYS A 267 10.25 5.97 -3.83
N GLU A 268 9.04 5.86 -4.36
CA GLU A 268 8.67 6.44 -5.65
C GLU A 268 7.78 7.65 -5.49
N CYS A 269 7.86 8.61 -6.41
CA CYS A 269 6.96 9.75 -6.38
C CYS A 269 5.53 9.33 -6.75
N LYS A 270 4.54 9.85 -6.01
CA LYS A 270 3.13 9.74 -6.41
C LYS A 270 2.93 10.39 -7.78
N LYS A 271 1.85 10.01 -8.47
CA LYS A 271 1.45 10.66 -9.72
C LYS A 271 1.35 12.19 -9.54
N HIS A 272 1.86 12.94 -10.52
CA HIS A 272 1.98 14.40 -10.49
C HIS A 272 2.98 14.97 -9.48
N TYR A 273 3.90 14.13 -8.99
CA TYR A 273 5.10 14.54 -8.27
C TYR A 273 6.34 14.05 -9.02
N HIS A 274 7.47 14.71 -8.78
CA HIS A 274 8.76 14.40 -9.42
C HIS A 274 9.93 14.82 -8.51
N ASN A 275 11.16 14.46 -8.90
CA ASN A 275 12.41 14.86 -8.21
C ASN A 275 12.44 14.46 -6.74
N PHE A 276 12.43 13.16 -6.45
CA PHE A 276 12.54 12.64 -5.08
C PHE A 276 13.82 13.12 -4.39
N LYS A 277 13.66 13.60 -3.15
CA LYS A 277 14.75 13.93 -2.23
C LYS A 277 14.56 13.15 -0.92
N PRO A 278 15.56 12.37 -0.46
CA PRO A 278 15.48 11.66 0.81
C PRO A 278 15.09 12.58 1.97
N GLY A 279 14.18 12.12 2.84
CA GLY A 279 13.68 12.87 4.00
C GLY A 279 12.72 14.03 3.69
N VAL A 280 12.75 14.60 2.47
CA VAL A 280 11.89 15.73 2.07
C VAL A 280 10.68 15.26 1.25
N GLY A 281 10.89 14.32 0.34
CA GLY A 281 9.86 13.80 -0.55
C GLY A 281 10.02 14.32 -1.97
N CYS A 282 8.91 14.40 -2.71
CA CYS A 282 8.88 14.83 -4.10
C CYS A 282 8.22 16.19 -4.25
N SER A 283 8.60 16.92 -5.29
CA SER A 283 8.01 18.20 -5.67
C SER A 283 6.82 18.00 -6.60
N VAL A 284 5.78 18.82 -6.44
CA VAL A 284 4.63 18.82 -7.36
C VAL A 284 5.10 19.14 -8.78
N THR A 285 4.67 18.35 -9.76
CA THR A 285 4.94 18.62 -11.17
C THR A 285 4.16 19.84 -11.63
N ASP A 286 4.84 20.82 -12.22
CA ASP A 286 4.18 22.00 -12.76
C ASP A 286 3.52 21.72 -14.11
N ILE A 287 2.22 21.47 -14.06
CA ILE A 287 1.40 21.16 -15.24
C ILE A 287 1.38 22.36 -16.20
N CYS A 288 1.39 23.58 -15.67
CA CYS A 288 1.35 24.81 -16.48
C CYS A 288 2.62 25.01 -17.31
N ALA A 289 3.78 24.55 -16.81
CA ALA A 289 5.05 24.63 -17.52
C ALA A 289 5.21 23.49 -18.55
N SER A 290 4.75 22.28 -18.22
CA SER A 290 4.93 21.11 -19.10
C SER A 290 3.83 20.97 -20.16
N ASN A 291 2.57 21.22 -19.83
CA ASN A 291 1.42 21.08 -20.73
C ASN A 291 0.24 21.94 -20.26
N ASN A 292 0.27 23.24 -20.57
CA ASN A 292 -0.73 24.20 -20.10
C ASN A 292 -2.14 23.88 -20.68
N PRO A 293 -3.12 23.48 -19.83
CA PRO A 293 -4.47 23.14 -20.27
C PRO A 293 -5.41 24.35 -20.39
N CYS A 294 -4.95 25.55 -20.03
CA CYS A 294 -5.79 26.75 -20.00
C CYS A 294 -5.89 27.43 -21.37
N HIS A 295 -6.92 28.27 -21.54
CA HIS A 295 -7.05 29.12 -22.73
C HIS A 295 -5.80 30.00 -22.91
N ARG A 296 -5.45 30.34 -24.16
CA ARG A 296 -4.30 31.23 -24.46
C ARG A 296 -4.37 32.57 -23.74
N ASN A 297 -5.59 33.08 -23.52
CA ASN A 297 -5.86 34.33 -22.81
C ASN A 297 -6.17 34.13 -21.31
N ALA A 298 -5.78 33.00 -20.73
CA ALA A 298 -5.86 32.75 -19.30
C ALA A 298 -4.45 32.73 -18.66
N HIS A 299 -4.41 32.90 -17.35
CA HIS A 299 -3.27 32.64 -16.49
C HIS A 299 -3.45 31.24 -15.87
N CYS A 300 -2.44 30.39 -16.01
CA CYS A 300 -2.43 29.04 -15.46
C CYS A 300 -1.67 29.03 -14.14
N THR A 301 -2.24 28.41 -13.11
CA THR A 301 -1.56 28.15 -11.83
C THR A 301 -1.77 26.71 -11.42
N THR A 302 -0.68 25.98 -11.12
CA THR A 302 -0.78 24.65 -10.53
C THR A 302 -1.09 24.82 -9.03
N ILE A 303 -2.30 24.44 -8.60
CA ILE A 303 -2.79 24.67 -7.23
C ILE A 303 -2.64 23.44 -6.32
N ALA A 304 -2.59 22.25 -6.91
CA ALA A 304 -2.43 20.98 -6.23
C ALA A 304 -1.91 19.91 -7.21
N PRO A 305 -1.43 18.75 -6.74
CA PRO A 305 -0.98 17.67 -7.61
C PRO A 305 -2.07 17.25 -8.60
N GLY A 306 -1.80 17.33 -9.90
CA GLY A 306 -2.77 17.01 -10.93
C GLY A 306 -3.86 18.08 -11.14
N GLN A 307 -3.83 19.20 -10.43
CA GLN A 307 -4.86 20.23 -10.48
C GLN A 307 -4.29 21.59 -10.87
N THR A 308 -4.92 22.21 -11.86
CA THR A 308 -4.61 23.56 -12.31
C THR A 308 -5.83 24.45 -12.10
N LYS A 309 -5.57 25.74 -11.88
CA LYS A 309 -6.56 26.81 -11.89
C LYS A 309 -6.26 27.75 -13.03
N CYS A 310 -7.22 27.88 -13.93
CA CYS A 310 -7.18 28.80 -15.06
C CYS A 310 -8.02 30.04 -14.71
N THR A 311 -7.43 31.23 -14.79
CA THR A 311 -8.15 32.49 -14.60
C THR A 311 -7.96 33.36 -15.83
N CYS A 312 -9.05 33.80 -16.47
CA CYS A 312 -8.94 34.69 -17.62
C CYS A 312 -8.11 35.93 -17.27
N ARG A 313 -7.23 36.35 -18.20
CA ARG A 313 -6.42 37.55 -18.03
C ARG A 313 -7.31 38.78 -17.90
N ARG A 314 -6.77 39.86 -17.32
CA ARG A 314 -7.49 41.12 -17.16
C ARG A 314 -8.08 41.58 -18.51
N GLY A 315 -9.39 41.82 -18.53
CA GLY A 315 -10.14 42.21 -19.74
C GLY A 315 -10.85 41.07 -20.46
N TYR A 316 -10.59 39.82 -20.08
CA TYR A 316 -11.27 38.62 -20.60
C TYR A 316 -12.24 38.04 -19.58
N VAL A 317 -13.33 37.44 -20.06
CA VAL A 317 -14.38 36.81 -19.25
C VAL A 317 -14.62 35.38 -19.71
N GLY A 318 -14.80 34.47 -18.76
CA GLY A 318 -15.05 33.05 -19.04
C GLY A 318 -14.67 32.16 -17.87
N ASP A 319 -14.54 30.87 -18.13
CA ASP A 319 -14.23 29.83 -17.14
C ASP A 319 -12.72 29.52 -17.04
N GLY A 320 -11.88 30.22 -17.82
CA GLY A 320 -10.42 30.03 -17.86
C GLY A 320 -9.95 28.96 -18.85
N SER A 321 -10.79 27.97 -19.18
CA SER A 321 -10.58 27.06 -20.32
C SER A 321 -11.04 27.69 -21.64
N THR A 322 -12.04 28.55 -21.55
CA THR A 322 -12.51 29.44 -22.61
C THR A 322 -12.54 30.86 -22.05
N CYS A 323 -11.91 31.80 -22.75
CA CYS A 323 -11.89 33.20 -22.34
C CYS A 323 -12.23 34.08 -23.54
N TYR A 324 -13.32 34.84 -23.42
CA TYR A 324 -13.79 35.79 -24.42
C TYR A 324 -13.31 37.20 -24.07
N GLY A 325 -12.86 37.94 -25.08
CA GLY A 325 -12.50 39.34 -24.94
C GLY A 325 -13.71 40.25 -24.88
N ASN A 326 -13.53 41.50 -25.28
CA ASN A 326 -14.64 42.44 -25.45
C ASN A 326 -15.57 42.00 -26.61
N ILE A 327 -16.70 42.70 -26.74
CA ILE A 327 -17.71 42.35 -27.74
C ILE A 327 -17.13 42.41 -29.15
N MET A 328 -16.32 43.42 -29.47
CA MET A 328 -15.73 43.55 -30.80
C MET A 328 -14.79 42.38 -31.13
N GLU A 329 -13.98 41.94 -30.17
CA GLU A 329 -13.15 40.73 -30.31
C GLU A 329 -14.01 39.50 -30.56
N ARG A 330 -15.08 39.31 -29.77
CA ARG A 330 -15.95 38.14 -29.92
C ARG A 330 -16.66 38.09 -31.28
N LEU A 331 -17.09 39.24 -31.79
CA LEU A 331 -17.73 39.33 -33.11
C LEU A 331 -16.76 38.99 -34.23
N ARG A 332 -15.52 39.47 -34.12
CA ARG A 332 -14.46 39.15 -35.09
C ARG A 332 -14.10 37.67 -35.04
N GLU A 333 -14.02 37.06 -33.86
CA GLU A 333 -13.81 35.61 -33.69
C GLU A 333 -14.92 34.82 -34.39
N LEU A 334 -16.20 35.11 -34.10
CA LEU A 334 -17.34 34.42 -34.72
C LEU A 334 -17.37 34.57 -36.25
N ASN A 335 -16.98 35.74 -36.76
CA ASN A 335 -16.95 36.01 -38.20
C ASN A 335 -15.77 35.34 -38.92
N THR A 336 -14.69 35.01 -38.20
CA THR A 336 -13.45 34.45 -38.76
C THR A 336 -13.25 32.97 -38.44
N GLU A 337 -14.08 32.39 -37.57
CA GLU A 337 -14.05 30.99 -37.19
C GLU A 337 -14.24 30.07 -38.42
N PRO A 338 -13.26 29.21 -38.75
CA PRO A 338 -13.34 28.33 -39.90
C PRO A 338 -14.48 27.33 -39.76
N ARG A 339 -15.37 27.26 -40.77
CA ARG A 339 -16.61 26.45 -40.75
C ARG A 339 -17.60 26.88 -39.66
N GLY A 340 -17.42 28.07 -39.08
CA GLY A 340 -18.35 28.66 -38.12
C GLY A 340 -19.66 29.08 -38.79
N THR A 341 -20.76 29.02 -38.05
CA THR A 341 -22.10 29.40 -38.55
C THR A 341 -22.18 30.87 -39.00
N TRP A 342 -21.33 31.72 -38.42
CA TRP A 342 -21.27 33.16 -38.68
C TRP A 342 -20.14 33.57 -39.61
N GLN A 343 -19.38 32.61 -40.14
CA GLN A 343 -18.19 32.89 -40.94
C GLN A 343 -18.53 33.80 -42.12
N GLY A 344 -17.92 34.99 -42.16
CA GLY A 344 -18.13 36.01 -43.18
C GLY A 344 -19.48 36.73 -43.14
N ARG A 345 -20.41 36.36 -42.26
CA ARG A 345 -21.81 36.87 -42.23
C ARG A 345 -22.03 38.10 -41.35
N LEU A 346 -21.03 38.52 -40.58
CA LEU A 346 -21.11 39.66 -39.65
C LEU A 346 -20.24 40.83 -40.12
N THR A 347 -19.65 40.75 -41.31
CA THR A 347 -18.60 41.67 -41.77
C THR A 347 -19.09 43.12 -41.85
N SER A 348 -20.30 43.33 -42.38
CA SER A 348 -20.91 44.65 -42.52
C SER A 348 -21.33 45.21 -41.16
N PHE A 349 -21.86 44.37 -40.28
CA PHE A 349 -22.24 44.75 -38.92
C PHE A 349 -21.03 45.16 -38.07
N ILE A 350 -19.93 44.38 -38.13
CA ILE A 350 -18.68 44.68 -37.45
C ILE A 350 -18.14 46.02 -37.93
N SER A 351 -18.15 46.29 -39.24
CA SER A 351 -17.69 47.58 -39.79
C SER A 351 -18.51 48.77 -39.28
N LEU A 352 -19.82 48.61 -39.12
CA LEU A 352 -20.70 49.64 -38.58
C LEU A 352 -20.41 49.90 -37.09
N LEU A 353 -20.26 48.84 -36.30
CA LEU A 353 -19.91 48.95 -34.89
C LEU A 353 -18.51 49.54 -34.68
N ASP A 354 -17.54 49.19 -35.54
CA ASP A 354 -16.19 49.77 -35.49
C ASP A 354 -16.23 51.30 -35.71
N LYS A 355 -17.10 51.79 -36.60
CA LYS A 355 -17.21 53.23 -36.87
C LYS A 355 -17.94 53.99 -35.76
N ALA A 356 -19.01 53.42 -35.20
CA ALA A 356 -19.90 54.15 -34.29
C ALA A 356 -19.61 53.88 -32.80
N TYR A 357 -19.14 52.67 -32.46
CA TYR A 357 -19.12 52.17 -31.09
C TYR A 357 -17.86 51.37 -30.72
N ALA A 358 -16.78 51.47 -31.53
CA ALA A 358 -15.53 50.74 -31.26
C ALA A 358 -15.02 50.96 -29.82
N TRP A 359 -14.93 52.23 -29.37
CA TRP A 359 -14.40 52.54 -28.05
C TRP A 359 -15.34 52.09 -26.91
N PRO A 360 -16.65 52.41 -26.92
CA PRO A 360 -17.61 51.88 -25.95
C PRO A 360 -17.61 50.35 -25.86
N LEU A 361 -17.74 49.64 -26.97
CA LEU A 361 -17.88 48.17 -26.98
C LEU A 361 -16.58 47.43 -26.67
N SER A 362 -15.44 48.13 -26.70
CA SER A 362 -14.15 47.59 -26.30
C SER A 362 -13.84 47.80 -24.82
N ASN A 363 -14.36 48.87 -24.19
CA ASN A 363 -13.90 49.31 -22.85
C ASN A 363 -15.01 49.48 -21.80
N LEU A 364 -16.27 49.62 -22.23
CA LEU A 364 -17.44 49.79 -21.39
C LEU A 364 -18.26 48.49 -21.38
N GLY A 365 -19.13 48.32 -20.39
CA GLY A 365 -20.01 47.16 -20.25
C GLY A 365 -20.50 46.97 -18.81
N PRO A 366 -21.34 45.95 -18.54
CA PRO A 366 -21.79 44.89 -19.47
C PRO A 366 -22.81 45.37 -20.51
N PHE A 367 -22.78 44.79 -21.72
CA PHE A 367 -23.73 45.10 -22.79
C PHE A 367 -24.35 43.83 -23.38
N THR A 368 -25.54 43.97 -23.93
CA THR A 368 -26.17 42.97 -24.80
C THR A 368 -26.29 43.59 -26.19
N VAL A 369 -25.76 42.91 -27.20
CA VAL A 369 -25.81 43.36 -28.60
C VAL A 369 -26.61 42.35 -29.40
N LEU A 370 -27.62 42.84 -30.11
CA LEU A 370 -28.37 42.05 -31.08
C LEU A 370 -27.55 41.96 -32.37
N LEU A 371 -27.46 40.76 -32.92
CA LEU A 371 -26.53 40.40 -33.99
C LEU A 371 -27.25 40.19 -35.33
N PRO A 372 -27.47 41.26 -36.14
CA PRO A 372 -27.98 41.09 -37.48
C PRO A 372 -26.89 40.53 -38.40
N THR A 373 -27.26 39.60 -39.29
CA THR A 373 -26.41 39.18 -40.39
C THR A 373 -26.29 40.27 -41.46
N ASP A 374 -25.29 40.14 -42.32
CA ASP A 374 -25.11 41.00 -43.49
C ASP A 374 -26.36 41.02 -44.40
N GLU A 375 -27.10 39.92 -44.49
CA GLU A 375 -28.41 39.86 -45.18
C GLU A 375 -29.48 40.68 -44.45
N GLY A 376 -29.57 40.57 -43.12
CA GLY A 376 -30.52 41.34 -42.31
C GLY A 376 -30.29 42.86 -42.37
N LEU A 377 -29.04 43.30 -42.47
CA LEU A 377 -28.69 44.71 -42.61
C LEU A 377 -29.08 45.28 -43.99
N ARG A 378 -28.95 44.50 -45.07
CA ARG A 378 -29.38 44.91 -46.42
C ARG A 378 -30.91 45.08 -46.51
N GLY A 379 -31.68 44.29 -45.77
CA GLY A 379 -33.14 44.47 -45.70
C GLY A 379 -33.57 45.80 -45.09
N LEU A 380 -32.81 46.32 -44.12
CA LEU A 380 -33.10 47.58 -43.43
C LEU A 380 -32.78 48.83 -44.28
N SER A 381 -31.79 48.76 -45.18
CA SER A 381 -31.51 49.88 -46.10
C SER A 381 -32.59 50.05 -47.16
N ASN A 382 -33.22 48.94 -47.60
CA ASN A 382 -34.29 48.98 -48.60
C ASN A 382 -35.66 49.37 -47.99
N ALA A 383 -35.84 49.19 -46.68
CA ALA A 383 -37.08 49.57 -45.98
C ALA A 383 -37.21 51.08 -45.68
N ARG A 384 -36.16 51.88 -45.91
CA ARG A 384 -36.23 53.36 -45.78
C ARG A 384 -36.55 54.09 -47.09
N THR A 385 -36.71 53.36 -48.19
CA THR A 385 -37.07 53.90 -49.50
C THR A 385 -38.44 53.41 -49.98
N SER A 386 -39.37 53.19 -49.06
CA SER A 386 -40.77 52.86 -49.37
C SER A 386 -41.72 53.79 -48.63
#